data_AF-A0A4Q3NII2-F1
#
_entry.id   AF-A0A4Q3NII2-F1
#
_cell.length_a   1.000
_cell.length_b   1.000
_cell.length_c   1.000
_cell.angle_alpha   90.00
_cell.angle_beta   90.00
_cell.angle_gamma   90.00
#
_symmetry.space_group_name_H-M   'P 1'
#
loop_
_entity.id
_entity.type
_entity.pdbx_description
1 polymer ?
#
loop_
_entity_poly.entity_id
_entity_poly.type
_entity_poly.pdbx_seq_one_letter_code
_entity_poly.pdbx_strand_id
1 'polypeptide(L)'
;MANACSNNRNTGWKHGGWMGLALLAGLVLLAPRAVQASEVCGEPDAAGIRLCRSGLDAAQIMHMRTSQEKSQWCWAASIAMVFSHHGFAVAQQDIVRQQYADGADKALPVTQVAPVLQRTWQDSGGRAFFATVTAGNAPARRFHFGDDTVIRELQAQRPLIVGALGHAMVLVQVQYERFTAQDAVRIVGGVVIDPAPGKGVRHLTRLELNPAYVAAVQVAAPQQLAAAETATTTR
;
A
#
# COMPACT_ATOMS: atom_id res chain seq x y z
N MET A 1 9.52 -0.59 -50.31
CA MET A 1 10.03 -1.97 -50.22
C MET A 1 9.60 -2.51 -48.85
N ALA A 2 8.34 -2.84 -48.55
CA ALA A 2 7.41 -3.81 -49.14
C ALA A 2 7.93 -5.26 -49.11
N ASN A 3 7.40 -6.05 -48.16
CA ASN A 3 7.17 -7.50 -48.14
C ASN A 3 6.46 -7.78 -46.79
N ALA A 4 5.14 -7.93 -46.65
CA ALA A 4 4.15 -8.77 -47.32
C ALA A 4 4.46 -10.28 -47.20
N CYS A 5 3.87 -10.93 -46.20
CA CYS A 5 3.57 -12.35 -46.23
C CYS A 5 2.05 -12.52 -46.28
N SER A 6 1.63 -13.34 -47.22
CA SER A 6 0.29 -13.48 -47.79
C SER A 6 -0.17 -14.92 -47.64
N ASN A 7 -1.48 -15.09 -47.42
CA ASN A 7 -2.35 -16.18 -47.90
C ASN A 7 -2.09 -17.61 -47.41
N ASN A 8 -3.05 -18.54 -47.33
CA ASN A 8 -4.50 -18.64 -47.55
C ASN A 8 -4.78 -20.17 -47.44
N ARG A 9 -5.94 -20.59 -46.92
CA ARG A 9 -6.89 -21.54 -47.56
C ARG A 9 -7.78 -22.27 -46.55
N ASN A 10 -9.07 -22.05 -46.77
CA ASN A 10 -10.20 -22.93 -46.45
C ASN A 10 -9.98 -24.39 -46.90
N THR A 11 -10.51 -25.33 -46.11
CA THR A 11 -11.35 -26.44 -46.60
C THR A 11 -12.29 -26.89 -45.48
N GLY A 12 -13.60 -26.84 -45.70
CA GLY A 12 -14.58 -27.49 -44.84
C GLY A 12 -14.75 -28.98 -45.16
N TRP A 13 -15.39 -29.73 -44.26
CA TRP A 13 -16.16 -30.95 -44.54
C TRP A 13 -17.01 -31.39 -43.34
N LYS A 14 -17.92 -32.31 -43.63
CA LYS A 14 -19.29 -32.46 -43.12
C LYS A 14 -19.45 -33.34 -41.86
N HIS A 15 -20.57 -33.08 -41.19
CA HIS A 15 -21.45 -33.92 -40.34
C HIS A 15 -21.01 -35.33 -39.90
N GLY A 16 -21.18 -35.59 -38.60
CA GLY A 16 -21.42 -36.93 -38.07
C GLY A 16 -21.60 -36.95 -36.54
N GLY A 17 -22.70 -37.55 -36.08
CA GLY A 17 -22.73 -38.27 -34.81
C GLY A 17 -23.25 -37.53 -33.57
N TRP A 18 -24.51 -37.82 -33.23
CA TRP A 18 -25.03 -37.79 -31.87
C TRP A 18 -24.17 -38.66 -30.92
N MET A 19 -23.76 -38.12 -29.78
CA MET A 19 -23.70 -38.85 -28.52
C MET A 19 -23.79 -37.83 -27.38
N GLY A 20 -24.93 -37.86 -26.69
CA GLY A 20 -25.15 -37.09 -25.48
C GLY A 20 -24.19 -37.55 -24.38
N LEU A 21 -23.40 -36.61 -23.89
CA LEU A 21 -22.75 -36.70 -22.59
C LEU A 21 -23.16 -35.45 -21.82
N ALA A 22 -24.05 -35.65 -20.86
CA ALA A 22 -24.40 -34.65 -19.87
C ALA A 22 -23.13 -34.28 -19.09
N LEU A 23 -22.51 -33.17 -19.46
CA LEU A 23 -21.49 -32.50 -18.64
C LEU A 23 -22.22 -31.93 -17.42
N LEU A 24 -22.15 -32.66 -16.31
CA LEU A 24 -22.39 -32.10 -14.99
C LEU A 24 -21.33 -31.01 -14.78
N ALA A 25 -21.72 -29.76 -15.06
CA ALA A 25 -20.96 -28.58 -14.69
C ALA A 25 -20.91 -28.54 -13.15
N GLY A 26 -19.83 -29.08 -12.58
CA GLY A 26 -19.52 -28.96 -11.17
C GLY A 26 -19.33 -27.49 -10.83
N LEU A 27 -20.37 -26.88 -10.26
CA LEU A 27 -20.35 -25.54 -9.72
C LEU A 27 -19.43 -25.55 -8.49
N VAL A 28 -18.13 -25.31 -8.69
CA VAL A 28 -17.20 -25.09 -7.58
C VAL A 28 -17.59 -23.76 -6.94
N LEU A 29 -18.34 -23.84 -5.85
CA LEU A 29 -18.59 -22.70 -4.95
C LEU A 29 -17.25 -22.29 -4.35
N LEU A 30 -16.60 -21.31 -4.97
CA LEU A 30 -15.50 -20.56 -4.38
C LEU A 30 -16.07 -19.80 -3.18
N ALA A 31 -16.11 -20.46 -2.02
CA ALA A 31 -16.42 -19.77 -0.76
C ALA A 31 -15.42 -18.61 -0.62
N PRO A 32 -15.88 -17.37 -0.40
CA PRO A 32 -14.98 -16.26 -0.18
C PRO A 32 -14.12 -16.59 1.04
N ARG A 33 -12.80 -16.73 0.83
CA ARG A 33 -11.89 -16.78 1.95
C ARG A 33 -12.06 -15.46 2.69
N ALA A 34 -12.56 -15.53 3.92
CA ALA A 34 -12.43 -14.43 4.84
C ALA A 34 -10.94 -14.09 4.88
N VAL A 35 -10.57 -12.94 4.31
CA VAL A 35 -9.24 -12.37 4.48
C VAL A 35 -9.11 -12.20 5.99
N GLN A 36 -8.38 -13.11 6.62
CA GLN A 36 -8.11 -13.05 8.05
C GLN A 36 -7.48 -11.68 8.28
N ALA A 37 -8.16 -10.85 9.07
CA ALA A 37 -7.65 -9.54 9.46
C ALA A 37 -6.23 -9.75 10.00
N SER A 38 -5.29 -8.89 9.64
CA SER A 38 -3.89 -9.02 10.07
C SER A 38 -3.68 -8.77 11.57
N GLU A 39 -4.76 -8.82 12.36
CA GLU A 39 -4.78 -8.64 13.79
C GLU A 39 -4.52 -9.97 14.51
N VAL A 40 -3.53 -9.97 15.39
CA VAL A 40 -3.30 -11.04 16.35
C VAL A 40 -3.33 -10.42 17.74
N CYS A 41 -4.16 -10.96 18.62
CA CYS A 41 -4.25 -10.51 20.00
C CYS A 41 -4.07 -11.67 20.98
N GLY A 42 -3.52 -11.38 22.16
CA GLY A 42 -3.48 -12.31 23.27
C GLY A 42 -4.81 -12.39 24.02
N GLU A 43 -4.82 -13.13 25.12
CA GLU A 43 -5.91 -13.10 26.09
C GLU A 43 -5.91 -11.76 26.86
N PRO A 44 -7.07 -11.25 27.28
CA PRO A 44 -7.14 -10.06 28.13
C PRO A 44 -6.56 -10.36 29.52
N ASP A 45 -5.89 -9.38 30.11
CA ASP A 45 -5.39 -9.47 31.49
C ASP A 45 -6.52 -9.26 32.53
N ALA A 46 -6.16 -9.26 33.82
CA ALA A 46 -7.12 -9.05 34.92
C ALA A 46 -7.79 -7.67 34.90
N ALA A 47 -7.20 -6.69 34.22
CA ALA A 47 -7.78 -5.36 34.02
C ALA A 47 -8.66 -5.28 32.74
N GLY A 48 -8.81 -6.39 32.01
CA GLY A 48 -9.56 -6.45 30.76
C GLY A 48 -8.81 -5.83 29.57
N ILE A 49 -7.50 -5.65 29.69
CA ILE A 49 -6.65 -5.09 28.62
C ILE A 49 -6.08 -6.24 27.79
N ARG A 50 -6.28 -6.16 26.47
CA ARG A 50 -5.75 -7.12 25.51
C ARG A 50 -4.61 -6.48 24.72
N LEU A 51 -3.44 -7.10 24.69
CA LEU A 51 -2.35 -6.69 23.80
C LEU A 51 -2.56 -7.29 22.42
N CYS A 52 -2.58 -6.42 21.42
CA CYS A 52 -2.82 -6.73 20.02
C CYS A 52 -1.69 -6.24 19.12
N ARG A 53 -1.59 -6.83 17.94
CA ARG A 53 -0.69 -6.46 16.87
C ARG A 53 -1.46 -6.46 15.56
N SER A 54 -1.24 -5.46 14.70
CA SER A 54 -1.78 -5.44 13.33
C SER A 54 -0.75 -4.92 12.35
N GLY A 55 -0.75 -5.45 11.13
CA GLY A 55 0.15 -5.00 10.07
C GLY A 55 0.55 -6.07 9.08
N LEU A 56 1.66 -5.84 8.40
CA LEU A 56 2.24 -6.75 7.43
C LEU A 56 3.00 -7.89 8.12
N ASP A 57 3.01 -9.07 7.49
CA ASP A 57 3.86 -10.17 7.94
C ASP A 57 5.33 -9.96 7.57
N ALA A 58 6.21 -10.82 8.10
CA ALA A 58 7.65 -10.71 7.88
C ALA A 58 8.04 -10.83 6.40
N ALA A 59 7.36 -11.67 5.61
CA ALA A 59 7.68 -11.85 4.20
C ALA A 59 7.32 -10.59 3.39
N GLN A 60 6.15 -10.00 3.66
CA GLN A 60 5.70 -8.75 3.07
C GLN A 60 6.65 -7.59 3.42
N ILE A 61 7.03 -7.46 4.70
CA ILE A 61 7.97 -6.43 5.17
C ILE A 61 9.32 -6.56 4.45
N MET A 62 9.84 -7.78 4.34
CA MET A 62 11.13 -8.01 3.68
C MET A 62 11.07 -7.78 2.17
N HIS A 63 9.93 -8.06 1.53
CA HIS A 63 9.74 -7.86 0.09
C HIS A 63 9.75 -6.38 -0.31
N MET A 64 9.10 -5.51 0.48
CA MET A 64 9.00 -4.09 0.15
C MET A 64 10.22 -3.25 0.60
N ARG A 65 11.11 -3.80 1.43
CA ARG A 65 12.22 -3.05 2.02
C ARG A 65 13.19 -2.53 0.96
N THR A 66 13.49 -1.23 1.01
CA THR A 66 14.56 -0.61 0.23
C THR A 66 15.31 0.45 1.04
N SER A 67 16.57 0.71 0.67
CA SER A 67 17.37 1.80 1.23
C SER A 67 17.29 3.04 0.36
N GLN A 68 17.38 4.22 0.96
CA GLN A 68 17.49 5.47 0.21
C GLN A 68 18.79 5.50 -0.59
N GLU A 69 18.71 5.95 -1.84
CA GLU A 69 19.86 6.00 -2.74
C GLU A 69 20.71 7.27 -2.56
N LYS A 70 20.13 8.33 -2.00
CA LYS A 70 20.82 9.58 -1.68
C LYS A 70 20.45 10.08 -0.29
N SER A 71 21.23 11.02 0.25
CA SER A 71 21.20 11.42 1.66
C SER A 71 19.87 12.06 2.09
N GLN A 72 19.15 12.71 1.17
CA GLN A 72 17.89 13.39 1.43
C GLN A 72 16.67 12.67 0.86
N TRP A 73 16.83 11.44 0.36
CA TRP A 73 15.79 10.70 -0.37
C TRP A 73 15.01 9.70 0.50
N CYS A 74 15.03 9.85 1.83
CA CYS A 74 14.23 9.01 2.72
C CYS A 74 12.73 9.03 2.36
N TRP A 75 12.23 10.18 1.90
CA TRP A 75 10.86 10.34 1.43
C TRP A 75 10.61 9.55 0.12
N ALA A 76 11.51 9.64 -0.86
CA ALA A 76 11.38 8.95 -2.13
C ALA A 76 11.46 7.43 -1.95
N ALA A 77 12.38 6.96 -1.10
CA ALA A 77 12.46 5.56 -0.72
C ALA A 77 11.17 5.07 -0.04
N SER A 78 10.61 5.85 0.88
CA SER A 78 9.34 5.50 1.55
C SER A 78 8.18 5.37 0.57
N ILE A 79 8.08 6.29 -0.40
CA ILE A 79 7.09 6.22 -1.48
C ILE A 79 7.31 4.96 -2.35
N ALA A 80 8.55 4.68 -2.75
CA ALA A 80 8.89 3.51 -3.56
C ALA A 80 8.49 2.20 -2.86
N MET A 81 8.74 2.09 -1.55
CA MET A 81 8.34 0.91 -0.77
C MET A 81 6.81 0.73 -0.78
N VAL A 82 6.05 1.80 -0.52
CA VAL A 82 4.58 1.73 -0.48
C VAL A 82 4.01 1.41 -1.86
N PHE A 83 4.51 2.01 -2.94
CA PHE A 83 4.10 1.63 -4.29
C PHE A 83 4.44 0.18 -4.62
N SER A 84 5.64 -0.28 -4.25
CA SER A 84 6.05 -1.68 -4.44
C SER A 84 5.15 -2.65 -3.68
N HIS A 85 4.70 -2.31 -2.47
CA HIS A 85 3.73 -3.10 -1.70
C HIS A 85 2.39 -3.26 -2.44
N HIS A 86 1.97 -2.21 -3.16
CA HIS A 86 0.81 -2.29 -4.04
C HIS A 86 1.09 -2.90 -5.43
N GLY A 87 2.29 -3.45 -5.62
CA GLY A 87 2.69 -4.13 -6.86
C GLY A 87 3.19 -3.20 -7.96
N PHE A 88 3.48 -1.93 -7.68
CA PHE A 88 4.01 -0.96 -8.64
C PHE A 88 5.44 -0.55 -8.27
N ALA A 89 6.43 -1.06 -9.01
CA ALA A 89 7.83 -0.68 -8.78
C ALA A 89 8.12 0.68 -9.45
N VAL A 90 8.42 1.71 -8.66
CA VAL A 90 8.84 3.02 -9.16
C VAL A 90 10.23 3.33 -8.60
N ALA A 91 11.17 3.70 -9.47
CA ALA A 91 12.53 4.03 -9.07
C ALA A 91 12.56 5.34 -8.26
N GLN A 92 13.47 5.43 -7.27
CA GLN A 92 13.55 6.62 -6.41
C GLN A 92 13.92 7.87 -7.21
N GLN A 93 14.78 7.73 -8.23
CA GLN A 93 15.15 8.82 -9.12
C GLN A 93 13.93 9.37 -9.87
N ASP A 94 13.01 8.49 -10.29
CA ASP A 94 11.81 8.91 -11.01
C ASP A 94 10.83 9.60 -10.07
N ILE A 95 10.67 9.10 -8.84
CA ILE A 95 9.91 9.78 -7.77
C ILE A 95 10.47 11.17 -7.50
N VAL A 96 11.79 11.31 -7.43
CA VAL A 96 12.45 12.60 -7.20
C VAL A 96 12.24 13.53 -8.39
N ARG A 97 12.36 13.04 -9.62
CA ARG A 97 12.15 13.85 -10.85
C ARG A 97 10.73 14.38 -10.99
N GLN A 98 9.74 13.69 -10.42
CA GLN A 98 8.36 14.20 -10.36
C GLN A 98 8.21 15.45 -9.48
N GLN A 99 9.17 15.72 -8.61
CA GLN A 99 9.16 16.88 -7.71
C GLN A 99 10.27 17.90 -8.04
N TYR A 100 11.46 17.41 -8.34
CA TYR A 100 12.66 18.18 -8.65
C TYR A 100 13.18 17.69 -9.99
N ALA A 101 12.89 18.43 -11.07
CA ALA A 101 13.21 18.01 -12.43
C ALA A 101 14.70 17.68 -12.66
N ASP A 102 15.59 18.30 -11.87
CA ASP A 102 17.04 18.06 -11.87
C ASP A 102 17.47 16.78 -11.15
N GLY A 103 16.56 16.07 -10.47
CA GLY A 103 16.88 14.89 -9.67
C GLY A 103 17.76 15.22 -8.47
N ALA A 104 17.64 16.43 -7.89
CA ALA A 104 18.53 16.86 -6.81
C ALA A 104 18.39 16.04 -5.52
N ASP A 105 19.49 15.92 -4.78
CA ASP A 105 19.52 15.38 -3.42
C ASP A 105 18.92 16.38 -2.42
N LYS A 106 17.60 16.53 -2.44
CA LYS A 106 16.84 17.50 -1.64
C LYS A 106 15.77 16.81 -0.80
N ALA A 107 15.61 17.31 0.42
CA ALA A 107 14.54 16.89 1.32
C ALA A 107 13.20 17.43 0.81
N LEU A 108 12.14 16.65 1.03
CA LEU A 108 10.78 17.07 0.72
C LEU A 108 10.14 17.70 1.97
N PRO A 109 9.66 18.95 1.91
CA PRO A 109 8.88 19.52 3.00
C PRO A 109 7.63 18.69 3.28
N VAL A 110 7.27 18.52 4.55
CA VAL A 110 6.08 17.73 4.96
C VAL A 110 4.79 18.18 4.25
N THR A 111 4.66 19.49 3.99
CA THR A 111 3.52 20.07 3.26
C THR A 111 3.41 19.61 1.81
N GLN A 112 4.49 19.09 1.23
CA GLN A 112 4.58 18.63 -0.16
C GLN A 112 4.45 17.10 -0.30
N VAL A 113 4.44 16.32 0.80
CA VAL A 113 4.35 14.85 0.72
C VAL A 113 3.01 14.38 0.12
N ALA A 114 1.88 14.93 0.56
CA ALA A 114 0.59 14.57 -0.04
C ALA A 114 0.46 15.04 -1.51
N PRO A 115 0.80 16.29 -1.87
CA PRO A 115 0.81 16.74 -3.26
C PRO A 115 1.76 15.96 -4.20
N VAL A 116 2.91 15.48 -3.70
CA VAL A 116 3.79 14.66 -4.54
C VAL A 116 3.17 13.30 -4.83
N LEU A 117 2.52 12.69 -3.83
CA LEU A 117 1.91 11.38 -3.96
C LEU A 117 0.63 11.41 -4.80
N GLN A 118 -0.24 12.40 -4.62
CA GLN A 118 -1.58 12.45 -5.21
C GLN A 118 -1.55 12.84 -6.69
N ARG A 119 -1.22 11.87 -7.55
CA ARG A 119 -1.13 12.03 -9.00
C ARG A 119 -1.15 10.68 -9.71
N THR A 120 -1.16 10.75 -11.04
CA THR A 120 -0.85 9.59 -11.89
C THR A 120 0.65 9.32 -11.88
N TRP A 121 1.00 8.06 -11.70
CA TRP A 121 2.34 7.52 -11.71
C TRP A 121 2.47 6.50 -12.84
N GLN A 122 3.70 6.25 -13.25
CA GLN A 122 4.06 5.16 -14.14
C GLN A 122 5.13 4.33 -13.44
N ASP A 123 4.93 3.01 -13.39
CA ASP A 123 5.91 2.09 -12.86
C ASP A 123 7.02 1.78 -13.88
N SER A 124 8.09 1.13 -13.45
CA SER A 124 9.23 0.77 -14.31
C SER A 124 8.87 -0.24 -15.41
N GLY A 125 7.70 -0.90 -15.32
CA GLY A 125 7.14 -1.75 -16.37
C GLY A 125 6.24 -0.99 -17.35
N GLY A 126 6.10 0.33 -17.21
CA GLY A 126 5.26 1.19 -18.04
C GLY A 126 3.78 1.22 -17.66
N ARG A 127 3.36 0.51 -16.59
CA ARG A 127 1.97 0.50 -16.13
C ARG A 127 1.66 1.81 -15.41
N ALA A 128 0.60 2.48 -15.84
CA ALA A 128 0.10 3.65 -15.16
C ALA A 128 -0.79 3.25 -13.96
N PHE A 129 -0.76 4.06 -12.90
CA PHE A 129 -1.66 3.98 -11.76
C PHE A 129 -1.89 5.36 -11.17
N PHE A 130 -3.00 5.58 -10.49
CA PHE A 130 -3.26 6.80 -9.73
C PHE A 130 -3.11 6.52 -8.25
N ALA A 131 -2.42 7.40 -7.54
CA ALA A 131 -2.32 7.33 -6.09
C ALA A 131 -3.22 8.39 -5.45
N THR A 132 -4.04 7.97 -4.48
CA THR A 132 -4.79 8.84 -3.58
C THR A 132 -4.16 8.82 -2.21
N VAL A 133 -4.30 9.93 -1.48
CA VAL A 133 -3.67 10.11 -0.17
C VAL A 133 -4.68 10.63 0.82
N THR A 134 -4.75 9.95 1.97
CA THR A 134 -5.34 10.50 3.18
C THR A 134 -4.19 10.79 4.13
N ALA A 135 -3.99 12.07 4.51
CA ALA A 135 -2.87 12.47 5.33
C ALA A 135 -3.29 13.26 6.59
N GLY A 136 -2.54 13.03 7.68
CA GLY A 136 -2.55 13.85 8.88
C GLY A 136 -1.25 14.64 9.00
N ASN A 137 -1.34 15.88 9.49
CA ASN A 137 -0.19 16.78 9.67
C ASN A 137 -0.33 17.61 10.94
N ALA A 138 0.65 17.45 11.84
CA ALA A 138 0.72 18.12 13.14
C ALA A 138 0.86 19.65 13.01
N PRO A 139 1.87 20.21 12.31
CA PRO A 139 1.98 21.64 12.04
C PRO A 139 0.70 22.28 11.47
N ALA A 140 -0.02 21.56 10.61
CA ALA A 140 -1.24 22.06 9.99
C ALA A 140 -2.49 21.95 10.89
N ARG A 141 -2.38 21.40 12.11
CA ARG A 141 -3.49 21.06 13.03
C ARG A 141 -4.58 20.21 12.37
N ARG A 142 -4.18 19.35 11.43
CA ARG A 142 -5.09 18.45 10.70
C ARG A 142 -4.68 17.01 11.01
N PHE A 143 -5.02 16.51 12.19
CA PHE A 143 -4.80 15.10 12.51
C PHE A 143 -6.07 14.30 12.20
N HIS A 144 -6.16 13.76 10.98
CA HIS A 144 -7.17 12.76 10.62
C HIS A 144 -6.81 11.34 11.12
N PHE A 145 -5.61 11.14 11.67
CA PHE A 145 -5.10 9.86 12.12
C PHE A 145 -5.03 9.81 13.64
N GLY A 146 -6.06 9.24 14.27
CA GLY A 146 -5.98 8.68 15.61
C GLY A 146 -5.55 7.21 15.57
N ASP A 147 -5.33 6.62 16.74
CA ASP A 147 -4.90 5.22 16.90
C ASP A 147 -5.81 4.24 16.13
N ASP A 148 -7.13 4.42 16.18
CA ASP A 148 -8.10 3.60 15.44
C ASP A 148 -7.89 3.61 13.92
N THR A 149 -7.61 4.79 13.34
CA THR A 149 -7.40 4.91 11.90
C THR A 149 -6.11 4.22 11.49
N VAL A 150 -5.02 4.41 12.26
CA VAL A 150 -3.75 3.73 12.00
C VAL A 150 -3.91 2.21 12.07
N ILE A 151 -4.61 1.71 13.09
CA ILE A 151 -4.88 0.28 13.27
C ILE A 151 -5.69 -0.25 12.09
N ARG A 152 -6.78 0.42 11.68
CA ARG A 152 -7.61 -0.01 10.53
C ARG A 152 -6.83 -0.09 9.22
N GLU A 153 -5.98 0.90 8.94
CA GLU A 153 -5.14 0.89 7.74
C GLU A 153 -4.21 -0.33 7.73
N LEU A 154 -3.57 -0.62 8.85
CA LEU A 154 -2.64 -1.75 8.97
C LEU A 154 -3.34 -3.12 9.02
N GLN A 155 -4.55 -3.19 9.61
CA GLN A 155 -5.42 -4.37 9.54
C GLN A 155 -5.82 -4.71 8.10
N ALA A 156 -6.02 -3.68 7.28
CA ALA A 156 -6.28 -3.81 5.86
C ALA A 156 -5.00 -3.95 5.01
N GLN A 157 -3.87 -4.25 5.65
CA GLN A 157 -2.55 -4.41 5.01
C GLN A 157 -2.13 -3.20 4.17
N ARG A 158 -2.46 -1.98 4.61
CA ARG A 158 -2.03 -0.73 3.98
C ARG A 158 -0.95 -0.05 4.83
N PRO A 159 0.33 -0.16 4.46
CA PRO A 159 1.41 0.49 5.19
C PRO A 159 1.31 2.02 5.08
N LEU A 160 1.79 2.71 6.11
CA LEU A 160 1.67 4.16 6.22
C LEU A 160 3.03 4.84 6.10
N ILE A 161 3.11 5.93 5.33
CA ILE A 161 4.29 6.79 5.35
C ILE A 161 4.21 7.64 6.61
N VAL A 162 5.24 7.59 7.44
CA VAL A 162 5.35 8.38 8.66
C VAL A 162 6.57 9.29 8.61
N GLY A 163 6.39 10.55 8.96
CA GLY A 163 7.44 11.55 9.03
C GLY A 163 7.69 11.98 10.47
N ALA A 164 8.90 11.80 10.98
CA ALA A 164 9.31 12.23 12.32
C ALA A 164 10.69 12.90 12.26
N LEU A 165 10.83 14.07 12.90
CA LEU A 165 12.09 14.82 12.98
C LEU A 165 12.79 15.06 11.62
N GLY A 166 12.02 15.28 10.56
CA GLY A 166 12.57 15.49 9.21
C GLY A 166 12.95 14.21 8.46
N HIS A 167 12.67 13.03 9.03
CA HIS A 167 12.94 11.73 8.42
C HIS A 167 11.64 10.99 8.08
N ALA A 168 11.57 10.44 6.88
CA ALA A 168 10.44 9.64 6.43
C ALA A 168 10.77 8.14 6.53
N MET A 169 9.82 7.38 7.08
CA MET A 169 9.86 5.93 7.23
C MET A 169 8.50 5.35 6.84
N VAL A 170 8.40 4.02 6.76
CA VAL A 170 7.13 3.34 6.48
C VAL A 170 6.72 2.51 7.69
N LEU A 171 5.62 2.89 8.34
CA LEU A 171 4.99 2.11 9.40
C LEU A 171 4.25 0.92 8.78
N VAL A 172 4.69 -0.28 9.14
CA VAL A 172 4.19 -1.55 8.57
C VAL A 172 3.47 -2.41 9.59
N GLN A 173 3.65 -2.12 10.88
CA GLN A 173 2.97 -2.84 11.96
C GLN A 173 2.83 -1.94 13.19
N VAL A 174 1.77 -2.16 13.96
CA VAL A 174 1.58 -1.55 15.29
C VAL A 174 1.35 -2.61 16.35
N GLN A 175 1.74 -2.28 17.58
CA GLN A 175 1.33 -2.95 18.80
C GLN A 175 0.45 -1.98 19.58
N TYR A 176 -0.69 -2.45 20.08
CA TYR A 176 -1.65 -1.63 20.80
C TYR A 176 -2.38 -2.42 21.86
N GLU A 177 -2.82 -1.70 22.87
CA GLU A 177 -3.76 -2.20 23.87
C GLU A 177 -5.18 -1.98 23.38
N ARG A 178 -6.03 -2.96 23.60
CA ARG A 178 -7.48 -2.87 23.45
C ARG A 178 -8.11 -3.00 24.83
N PHE A 179 -8.86 -1.98 25.23
CA PHE A 179 -9.56 -1.91 26.50
C PHE A 179 -10.97 -2.46 26.31
N THR A 180 -11.19 -3.72 26.69
CA THR A 180 -12.42 -4.45 26.33
C THR A 180 -13.68 -3.86 26.96
N ALA A 181 -13.57 -3.20 28.12
CA ALA A 181 -14.69 -2.59 28.81
C ALA A 181 -15.10 -1.21 28.25
N GLN A 182 -14.21 -0.52 27.53
CA GLN A 182 -14.41 0.85 27.06
C GLN A 182 -14.49 0.98 25.54
N ASP A 183 -14.35 -0.12 24.81
CA ASP A 183 -14.20 -0.14 23.35
C ASP A 183 -13.19 0.91 22.84
N ALA A 184 -12.06 1.00 23.54
CA ALA A 184 -10.99 1.95 23.26
C ALA A 184 -9.71 1.20 22.88
N VAL A 185 -8.88 1.83 22.03
CA VAL A 185 -7.56 1.32 21.66
C VAL A 185 -6.49 2.35 21.91
N ARG A 186 -5.26 1.87 22.08
CA ARG A 186 -4.10 2.71 22.37
C ARG A 186 -2.83 2.10 21.81
N ILE A 187 -2.20 2.78 20.85
CA ILE A 187 -0.92 2.33 20.29
C ILE A 187 0.18 2.47 21.34
N VAL A 188 0.96 1.41 21.52
CA VAL A 188 2.08 1.32 22.48
C VAL A 188 3.44 1.13 21.80
N GLY A 189 3.44 0.81 20.50
CA GLY A 189 4.66 0.72 19.70
C GLY A 189 4.37 0.36 18.25
N GLY A 190 5.41 0.25 17.43
CA GLY A 190 5.27 -0.10 16.04
C GLY A 190 6.54 -0.67 15.42
N VAL A 191 6.40 -1.16 14.19
CA VAL A 191 7.51 -1.59 13.34
C VAL A 191 7.52 -0.69 12.11
N VAL A 192 8.67 -0.10 11.84
CA VAL A 192 8.89 0.72 10.65
C VAL A 192 9.96 0.10 9.76
N ILE A 193 9.89 0.40 8.47
CA ILE A 193 11.03 0.28 7.57
C ILE A 193 11.65 1.67 7.43
N ASP A 194 12.87 1.78 7.94
CA ASP A 194 13.70 2.98 7.91
C ASP A 194 14.65 2.90 6.70
N PRO A 195 14.48 3.76 5.68
CA PRO A 195 15.27 3.70 4.47
C PRO A 195 16.70 4.19 4.66
N ALA A 196 17.06 4.80 5.80
CA ALA A 196 18.42 5.27 6.01
C ALA A 196 19.45 4.12 5.91
N PRO A 197 20.66 4.40 5.37
CA PRO A 197 21.66 3.35 5.17
C PRO A 197 21.93 2.54 6.44
N GLY A 198 21.82 1.22 6.33
CA GLY A 198 22.06 0.28 7.43
C GLY A 198 20.97 0.23 8.51
N LYS A 199 19.84 0.93 8.38
CA LYS A 199 18.74 0.89 9.35
C LYS A 199 17.73 -0.22 9.07
N GLY A 200 17.02 -0.17 7.95
CA GLY A 200 16.06 -1.21 7.57
C GLY A 200 14.91 -1.34 8.57
N VAL A 201 14.53 -2.58 8.92
CA VAL A 201 13.39 -2.83 9.82
C VAL A 201 13.75 -2.46 11.25
N ARG A 202 12.93 -1.63 11.90
CA ARG A 202 13.14 -1.14 13.26
C ARG A 202 11.86 -1.22 14.08
N HIS A 203 12.01 -1.50 15.37
CA HIS A 203 10.94 -1.35 16.36
C HIS A 203 10.99 0.05 16.95
N LEU A 204 9.83 0.69 17.05
CA LEU A 204 9.65 1.98 17.70
C LEU A 204 8.80 1.80 18.96
N THR A 205 9.24 2.44 20.04
CA THR A 205 8.39 2.67 21.21
C THR A 205 7.29 3.68 20.88
N ARG A 206 6.26 3.78 21.73
CA ARG A 206 5.25 4.84 21.60
C ARG A 206 5.85 6.25 21.57
N LEU A 207 6.87 6.50 22.38
CA LEU A 207 7.50 7.82 22.47
C LEU A 207 8.18 8.19 21.14
N GLU A 208 8.80 7.21 20.48
CA GLU A 208 9.41 7.39 19.16
C GLU A 208 8.36 7.45 18.03
N LEU A 209 7.23 6.74 18.18
CA LEU A 209 6.10 6.77 17.27
C LEU A 209 5.22 8.00 17.50
N ASN A 210 5.84 9.18 17.43
CA ASN A 210 5.18 10.48 17.50
C ASN A 210 5.40 11.26 16.19
N PRO A 211 4.72 10.86 15.10
CA PRO A 211 4.97 11.44 13.79
C PRO A 211 4.41 12.87 13.67
N ALA A 212 5.18 13.75 13.04
CA ALA A 212 4.68 15.05 12.57
C ALA A 212 3.78 14.91 11.33
N TYR A 213 3.88 13.78 10.64
CA TYR A 213 3.13 13.47 9.42
C TYR A 213 2.80 11.97 9.33
N VAL A 214 1.59 11.65 8.92
CA VAL A 214 1.16 10.28 8.59
C VAL A 214 0.37 10.32 7.30
N ALA A 215 0.63 9.39 6.38
CA ALA A 215 -0.14 9.23 5.16
C ALA A 215 -0.48 7.78 4.87
N ALA A 216 -1.77 7.54 4.63
CA ALA A 216 -2.27 6.36 3.96
C ALA A 216 -2.30 6.63 2.46
N VAL A 217 -1.69 5.74 1.69
CA VAL A 217 -1.69 5.78 0.23
C VAL A 217 -2.56 4.65 -0.25
N GLN A 218 -3.48 4.96 -1.17
CA GLN A 218 -4.20 3.95 -1.93
C GLN A 218 -3.82 4.12 -3.39
N VAL A 219 -3.75 3.03 -4.13
CA VAL A 219 -3.50 3.06 -5.57
C VAL A 219 -4.64 2.38 -6.31
N ALA A 220 -4.97 2.93 -7.46
CA ALA A 220 -5.94 2.36 -8.38
C ALA A 220 -5.34 2.32 -9.79
N ALA A 221 -5.54 1.20 -10.49
CA ALA A 221 -5.26 1.16 -11.91
C ALA A 221 -6.25 2.10 -12.66
N PRO A 222 -5.86 2.72 -13.77
CA PRO A 222 -6.74 3.63 -14.52
C PRO A 222 -8.07 3.00 -14.92
N GLN A 223 -8.06 1.69 -15.20
CA GLN A 223 -9.25 0.90 -15.52
C GLN A 223 -10.25 0.82 -14.35
N GLN A 224 -9.75 0.81 -13.11
CA GLN A 224 -10.58 0.79 -11.90
C GLN A 224 -11.21 2.16 -11.62
N LEU A 225 -10.51 3.24 -11.97
CA LEU A 225 -11.04 4.61 -11.85
C LEU A 225 -12.15 4.86 -12.86
N ALA A 226 -11.96 4.47 -14.13
CA ALA A 226 -12.97 4.59 -15.17
C ALA A 226 -14.25 3.78 -14.84
N ALA A 227 -14.09 2.59 -14.24
CA ALA A 227 -15.23 1.79 -13.78
C ALA A 227 -15.99 2.46 -12.61
N ALA A 228 -15.28 3.09 -11.67
CA ALA A 228 -15.89 3.80 -10.54
C ALA A 228 -16.65 5.07 -10.98
N GLU A 229 -16.12 5.81 -11.95
CA GLU A 229 -16.81 6.97 -12.55
C GLU A 229 -18.09 6.54 -13.26
N THR A 230 -18.04 5.47 -14.06
CA THR A 230 -19.21 4.94 -14.79
C THR A 230 -20.32 4.47 -13.84
N ALA A 231 -19.95 3.84 -12.71
CA ALA A 231 -20.90 3.38 -11.69
C ALA A 231 -21.56 4.52 -10.89
N THR A 232 -20.93 5.69 -10.84
CA THR A 232 -21.46 6.87 -10.13
C THR A 232 -22.43 7.66 -11.02
N THR A 233 -22.26 7.64 -12.34
CA THR A 233 -23.15 8.32 -13.30
C THR A 233 -24.44 7.55 -13.61
N THR A 234 -24.55 6.29 -13.19
CA THR A 234 -25.75 5.44 -13.40
C THR A 234 -26.69 5.38 -12.18
N ARG A 235 -26.50 6.25 -11.18
CA ARG A 235 -27.45 6.48 -10.09
C ARG A 235 -28.10 7.85 -10.22
#